data_AF-A0A356W4V8-F1
#
_entry.id   AF-A0A356W4V8-F1
#
_cell.length_a   1.000
_cell.length_b   1.000
_cell.length_c   1.000
_cell.angle_alpha   90.00
_cell.angle_beta   90.00
_cell.angle_gamma   90.00
#
_symmetry.space_group_name_H-M   'P 1'
#
loop_
_entity.id
_entity.type
_entity.pdbx_description
1 polymer ?
#
loop_
_entity_poly.entity_id
_entity_poly.type
_entity_poly.pdbx_seq_one_letter_code
_entity_poly.pdbx_strand_id
1 'polypeptide(L)'
;LIRDVALMTVEGEKDDISGIGQTQAAHDICSGLPEDMQTDYVQPGVGHYGVFNGKRFRTEIAPRVTEFTKRFTMRAADEAAAEKLA
;
A
#
# COMPACT_ATOMS: atom_id res chain seq x y z
N LEU A 1 9.53 -2.97 -17.27
CA LEU A 1 8.30 -2.67 -16.50
C LEU A 1 8.37 -3.43 -15.19
N ILE A 2 7.92 -2.84 -14.08
CA ILE A 2 7.71 -3.57 -12.82
C ILE A 2 6.55 -4.54 -13.04
N ARG A 3 6.69 -5.79 -12.58
CA ARG A 3 5.71 -6.88 -12.85
C ARG A 3 5.46 -7.80 -11.67
N ASP A 4 6.41 -7.88 -10.74
CA ASP A 4 6.50 -8.91 -9.71
C ASP A 4 6.67 -8.33 -8.29
N VAL A 5 6.72 -7.00 -8.17
CA VAL A 5 6.82 -6.28 -6.90
C VAL A 5 5.51 -5.53 -6.66
N ALA A 6 4.78 -5.92 -5.61
CA ALA A 6 3.53 -5.27 -5.25
C ALA A 6 3.75 -3.82 -4.82
N LEU A 7 2.82 -2.94 -5.16
CA LEU A 7 2.89 -1.50 -4.92
C LEU A 7 1.77 -1.06 -3.99
N MET A 8 2.14 -0.41 -2.88
CA MET A 8 1.21 0.31 -2.02
C MET A 8 1.57 1.79 -1.95
N THR A 9 0.61 2.67 -2.18
CA THR A 9 0.73 4.11 -1.95
C THR A 9 -0.02 4.51 -0.68
N VAL A 10 0.55 5.46 0.07
CA VAL A 10 -0.06 6.03 1.27
C VAL A 10 0.02 7.55 1.18
N GLU A 11 -1.13 8.21 1.22
CA GLU A 11 -1.24 9.67 1.20
C GLU A 11 -1.99 10.19 2.43
N GLY A 12 -1.79 11.45 2.78
CA GLY A 12 -2.54 12.13 3.84
C GLY A 12 -3.63 13.03 3.27
N GLU A 13 -4.85 12.95 3.78
CA GLU A 13 -5.97 13.79 3.32
C GLU A 13 -5.67 15.30 3.41
N LYS A 14 -4.85 15.71 4.38
CA LYS A 14 -4.47 17.10 4.65
C LYS A 14 -3.00 17.38 4.33
N ASP A 15 -2.37 16.55 3.50
CA ASP A 15 -0.99 16.74 3.08
C ASP A 15 -0.88 17.94 2.11
N ASP A 16 -0.10 18.94 2.49
CA ASP A 16 0.16 20.18 1.76
C ASP A 16 1.51 20.19 1.02
N ILE A 17 2.30 19.12 1.15
CA ILE A 17 3.60 18.94 0.48
C ILE A 17 3.43 18.01 -0.73
N SER A 18 2.90 16.82 -0.48
CA SER A 18 2.56 15.81 -1.48
C SER A 18 1.06 15.57 -1.44
N GLY A 19 0.31 16.48 -2.07
CA GLY A 19 -1.15 16.42 -2.10
C GLY A 19 -1.68 15.15 -2.78
N ILE A 20 -2.97 14.88 -2.54
CA ILE A 20 -3.67 13.70 -3.07
C ILE A 20 -3.46 13.58 -4.59
N GLY A 21 -3.12 12.37 -5.04
CA GLY A 21 -2.90 12.07 -6.45
C GLY A 21 -1.43 12.00 -6.87
N GLN A 22 -0.52 12.67 -6.15
CA GLN A 22 0.88 12.70 -6.55
C GLN A 22 1.59 11.35 -6.33
N THR A 23 1.35 10.71 -5.20
CA THR A 23 1.88 9.38 -4.89
C THR A 23 1.11 8.32 -5.66
N GLN A 24 -0.22 8.50 -5.80
CA GLN A 24 -1.09 7.62 -6.59
C GLN A 24 -0.64 7.49 -8.06
N ALA A 25 -0.05 8.53 -8.65
CA ALA A 25 0.47 8.50 -10.02
C ALA A 25 1.53 7.38 -10.25
N ALA A 26 2.13 6.84 -9.20
CA ALA A 26 3.01 5.67 -9.29
C ALA A 26 2.30 4.45 -9.91
N HIS A 27 0.99 4.30 -9.69
CA HIS A 27 0.18 3.22 -10.25
C HIS A 27 0.10 3.29 -11.78
N ASP A 28 -0.13 4.49 -12.33
CA ASP A 28 -0.16 4.73 -13.78
C ASP A 28 1.22 4.47 -14.42
N ILE A 29 2.29 4.88 -13.73
CA ILE A 29 3.67 4.67 -14.19
C ILE A 29 4.01 3.16 -14.16
N CYS A 30 3.53 2.44 -13.15
CA CYS A 30 3.75 1.00 -12.98
C CYS A 30 2.76 0.12 -13.78
N SER A 31 2.43 0.53 -15.01
CA SER A 31 1.47 -0.12 -15.91
C SER A 31 1.66 -1.62 -16.20
N GLY A 32 2.83 -2.19 -15.88
CA GLY A 32 3.08 -3.63 -16.03
C GLY A 32 2.66 -4.47 -14.83
N LEU A 33 2.23 -3.85 -13.74
CA LEU A 33 1.90 -4.51 -12.48
C LEU A 33 0.42 -4.92 -12.47
N PRO A 34 0.09 -6.19 -12.15
CA PRO A 34 -1.29 -6.63 -12.00
C PRO A 34 -2.09 -5.79 -10.98
N GLU A 35 -3.38 -5.56 -11.24
CA GLU A 35 -4.26 -4.75 -10.37
C GLU A 35 -4.37 -5.33 -8.95
N ASP A 36 -4.35 -6.66 -8.80
CA ASP A 36 -4.40 -7.35 -7.51
C ASP A 36 -3.14 -7.14 -6.65
N MET A 37 -2.05 -6.62 -7.24
CA MET A 37 -0.79 -6.27 -6.59
C MET A 37 -0.66 -4.77 -6.30
N GLN A 38 -1.71 -3.99 -6.57
CA GLN A 38 -1.75 -2.56 -6.36
C GLN A 38 -2.68 -2.23 -5.19
N THR A 39 -2.29 -1.30 -4.34
CA THR A 39 -3.11 -0.82 -3.22
C THR A 39 -2.87 0.66 -3.02
N ASP A 40 -3.95 1.43 -3.03
CA ASP A 40 -3.91 2.85 -2.72
C ASP A 40 -4.66 3.15 -1.41
N TYR A 41 -4.08 4.01 -0.57
CA TYR A 41 -4.68 4.39 0.70
C TYR A 41 -4.45 5.87 1.04
N VAL A 42 -5.55 6.62 1.11
CA VAL A 42 -5.57 7.98 1.65
C VAL A 42 -5.99 7.93 3.11
N GLN A 43 -5.10 8.32 4.04
CA GLN A 43 -5.40 8.40 5.47
C GLN A 43 -6.20 9.67 5.80
N PRO A 44 -7.40 9.54 6.39
CA PRO A 44 -8.17 10.69 6.83
C PRO A 44 -7.51 11.43 8.00
N GLY A 45 -7.58 12.76 7.95
CA GLY A 45 -7.25 13.65 9.06
C GLY A 45 -5.76 13.80 9.37
N VAL A 46 -4.85 13.35 8.50
CA VAL A 46 -3.40 13.56 8.65
C VAL A 46 -2.87 14.49 7.56
N GLY A 47 -1.92 15.36 7.93
CA GLY A 47 -1.05 16.03 6.97
C GLY A 47 0.21 15.22 6.70
N HIS A 48 1.19 15.83 6.02
CA HIS A 48 2.40 15.16 5.53
C HIS A 48 3.07 14.24 6.55
N TYR A 49 3.47 14.78 7.71
CA TYR A 49 4.17 13.98 8.73
C TYR A 49 3.29 12.90 9.38
N GLY A 50 1.97 13.05 9.34
CA GLY A 50 1.06 12.09 9.97
C GLY A 50 0.94 10.77 9.18
N VAL A 51 1.47 10.71 7.96
CA VAL A 51 1.52 9.46 7.18
C VAL A 51 2.60 8.49 7.67
N PHE A 52 3.59 8.97 8.42
CA PHE A 52 4.69 8.14 8.97
C PHE A 52 5.02 8.43 10.46
N ASN A 53 4.29 9.31 11.13
CA ASN A 53 4.51 9.66 12.52
C ASN A 53 3.19 9.82 13.30
N GLY A 54 3.27 9.71 14.62
CA GLY A 54 2.18 10.00 15.54
C GLY A 54 1.25 8.81 15.80
N LYS A 55 0.14 9.11 16.49
CA LYS A 55 -0.84 8.10 16.92
C LYS A 55 -1.49 7.41 15.72
N ARG A 56 -1.99 8.18 14.75
CA ARG A 56 -2.69 7.65 13.56
C ARG A 56 -1.79 6.75 12.72
N PHE A 57 -0.52 7.10 12.54
CA PHE A 57 0.43 6.19 11.89
C PHE A 57 0.51 4.85 12.63
N ARG A 58 0.79 4.86 13.94
CA ARG A 58 0.96 3.62 14.72
C ARG A 58 -0.30 2.75 14.79
N THR A 59 -1.48 3.37 14.89
CA THR A 59 -2.73 2.63 15.11
C THR A 59 -3.52 2.34 13.84
N GLU A 60 -3.26 3.07 12.75
CA GLU A 60 -4.07 2.97 11.52
C GLU A 60 -3.20 2.62 10.29
N ILE A 61 -2.14 3.38 10.01
CA ILE A 61 -1.35 3.20 8.78
C ILE A 61 -0.38 2.01 8.87
N ALA A 62 0.45 1.98 9.91
CA ALA A 62 1.48 0.95 10.07
C ALA A 62 0.92 -0.48 10.07
N PRO A 63 -0.23 -0.77 10.71
CA PRO A 63 -0.89 -2.08 10.59
C PRO A 63 -1.28 -2.43 9.15
N ARG A 64 -1.78 -1.47 8.35
CA ARG A 64 -2.15 -1.69 6.94
C ARG A 64 -0.93 -2.00 6.09
N VAL A 65 0.15 -1.23 6.25
CA VAL A 65 1.42 -1.48 5.56
C VAL A 65 1.99 -2.85 5.93
N THR A 66 1.89 -3.23 7.20
CA THR A 66 2.33 -4.54 7.68
C THR A 66 1.51 -5.66 7.05
N GLU A 67 0.19 -5.51 6.97
CA GLU A 67 -0.69 -6.49 6.36
C GLU A 67 -0.43 -6.64 4.85
N PHE A 68 -0.30 -5.52 4.14
CA PHE A 68 0.11 -5.51 2.73
C PHE A 68 1.44 -6.25 2.54
N THR A 69 2.44 -5.95 3.39
CA THR A 69 3.75 -6.60 3.32
C THR A 69 3.64 -8.10 3.53
N LYS A 70 2.88 -8.56 4.53
CA LYS A 70 2.68 -9.99 4.78
C LYS A 70 2.03 -10.68 3.59
N ARG A 71 0.93 -10.12 3.08
CA ARG A 71 0.19 -10.65 1.92
C ARG A 71 1.10 -10.91 0.72
N PHE A 72 2.02 -10.01 0.41
CA PHE A 72 2.85 -10.14 -0.80
C PHE A 72 4.23 -10.78 -0.58
N THR A 73 4.73 -10.83 0.65
CA THR A 73 5.95 -11.59 0.98
C THR A 73 5.68 -13.07 1.24
N MET A 74 4.46 -13.42 1.69
CA MET A 74 4.04 -14.80 1.92
C MET A 74 3.18 -15.37 0.78
N ARG A 75 2.91 -14.58 -0.28
CA ARG A 75 2.01 -14.93 -1.39
C ARG A 75 2.20 -16.34 -1.95
N ALA A 76 3.42 -16.73 -2.28
CA ALA A 76 3.69 -18.05 -2.84
C ALA A 76 3.40 -19.19 -1.86
N ALA A 77 3.63 -18.97 -0.56
CA ALA A 77 3.28 -19.93 0.49
C ALA A 77 1.76 -19.99 0.71
N ASP A 78 1.07 -18.85 0.65
CA ASP A 78 -0.38 -18.74 0.80
C ASP A 78 -1.12 -19.38 -0.38
N GLU A 79 -0.67 -19.14 -1.61
CA GLU A 79 -1.20 -19.77 -2.83
C GLU A 79 -1.00 -21.29 -2.79
N ALA A 80 0.18 -21.76 -2.40
CA ALA A 80 0.46 -23.19 -2.25
C ALA A 80 -0.35 -23.84 -1.11
N ALA A 81 -0.68 -23.11 -0.04
CA ALA A 81 -1.52 -23.60 1.04
C ALA A 81 -3.00 -23.68 0.61
N ALA A 82 -3.49 -22.69 -0.15
CA ALA A 82 -4.84 -22.65 -0.69
C ALA A 82 -5.08 -23.79 -1.70
N GLU A 83 -4.11 -24.07 -2.59
CA GLU A 83 -4.17 -25.19 -3.54
C GLU A 83 -4.24 -26.54 -2.84
N LYS A 84 -3.51 -26.74 -1.73
CA LYS A 84 -3.57 -27.98 -0.93
C LYS A 84 -4.90 -28.19 -0.20
N LEU A 85 -5.67 -27.13 0.02
CA LEU A 85 -6.97 -27.18 0.69
C LEU A 85 -8.15 -27.38 -0.29
N ALA A 86 -7.91 -27.21 -1.59
CA ALA A 86 -8.88 -27.39 -2.67
C ALA A 86 -8.91 -28.86 -3.14
#